data_AF-A0A928WFA2-F1
#
_entry.id   AF-A0A928WFA2-F1
#
_cell.length_a   1.000
_cell.length_b   1.000
_cell.length_c   1.000
_cell.angle_alpha   90.00
_cell.angle_beta   90.00
_cell.angle_gamma   90.00
#
_symmetry.space_group_name_H-M   'P 1'
#
loop_
_entity.id
_entity.type
_entity.pdbx_description
1 polymer ?
#
loop_
_entity_poly.entity_id
_entity_poly.type
_entity_poly.pdbx_seq_one_letter_code
_entity_poly.pdbx_strand_id
1 'polypeptide(L)'
;MQARYLTGYTRTEKTLIQNIKRYFDALGATYDRKFRINPSNNYRIAEAYLAIDYELTININWECSPQPKLLNFDIESLQNIDIDKLKDLIEEEAENYFGKLTLVYSSCGRSRNLASFPFFFDLENVIRELIIKVMISQYGTQWWDNSGIDTNLVRKANNYKTNETTNSLHDNFELHPIFYLDFKDLQKIIDDEDAKHITNKPFQDIFDNYDQVNVIGKIGEARDLRNRVMHGKYLTEENLQTIRVICGQLHRFLVQRGHVGDFYDRKLISKQ
;
A
#
# COMPACT_ATOMS: atom_id res chain seq x y z
N MET A 1 -5.99 1.58 17.87
CA MET A 1 -5.45 2.26 16.68
C MET A 1 -4.74 3.55 17.09
N GLN A 2 -3.65 3.88 16.41
CA GLN A 2 -2.93 5.15 16.45
C GLN A 2 -2.82 5.77 15.06
N ALA A 3 -2.97 7.09 14.97
CA ALA A 3 -2.73 7.89 13.76
C ALA A 3 -2.04 9.21 14.08
N ARG A 4 -1.32 9.78 13.11
CA ARG A 4 -0.68 11.10 13.23
C ARG A 4 -0.94 11.96 12.01
N TYR A 5 -1.41 13.19 12.26
CA TYR A 5 -1.53 14.24 11.25
C TYR A 5 -0.62 15.42 11.58
N LEU A 6 -0.15 16.09 10.52
CA LEU A 6 0.64 17.32 10.60
C LEU A 6 -0.08 18.45 9.88
N THR A 7 0.01 19.67 10.41
CA THR A 7 -0.39 20.88 9.69
C THR A 7 0.45 22.07 10.13
N GLY A 8 0.63 23.04 9.22
CA GLY A 8 1.30 24.30 9.51
C GLY A 8 0.32 25.34 10.04
N TYR A 9 0.75 26.13 11.01
CA TYR A 9 -0.04 27.22 11.57
C TYR A 9 0.80 28.50 11.67
N THR A 10 0.25 29.63 11.21
CA THR A 10 1.01 30.89 11.07
C THR A 10 0.47 32.02 11.96
N ARG A 11 -0.71 31.86 12.56
CA ARG A 11 -1.34 32.89 13.38
C ARG A 11 -0.84 32.86 14.81
N THR A 12 -1.12 33.92 15.57
CA THR A 12 -0.68 34.07 16.97
C THR A 12 -1.06 32.87 17.85
N GLU A 13 -0.28 32.63 18.90
CA GLU A 13 -0.56 31.56 19.86
C GLU A 13 -1.94 31.75 20.54
N LYS A 14 -2.33 32.99 20.83
CA LYS A 14 -3.67 33.26 21.37
C LYS A 14 -4.77 32.76 20.43
N THR A 15 -4.62 32.98 19.13
CA THR A 15 -5.56 32.48 18.11
C THR A 15 -5.51 30.96 18.00
N LEU A 16 -4.31 30.35 18.04
CA LEU A 16 -4.16 28.89 18.04
C LEU A 16 -4.94 28.24 19.18
N ILE A 17 -4.75 28.76 20.41
CA ILE A 17 -5.44 28.29 21.62
C ILE A 17 -6.96 28.40 21.48
N GLN A 18 -7.47 29.49 20.89
CA GLN A 18 -8.89 29.67 20.64
C GLN A 18 -9.42 28.68 19.59
N ASN A 19 -8.68 28.45 18.52
CA ASN A 19 -9.03 27.52 17.45
C ASN A 19 -9.05 26.07 17.96
N ILE A 20 -8.08 25.66 18.78
CA ILE A 20 -8.07 24.33 19.42
C ILE A 20 -9.33 24.11 20.27
N LYS A 21 -9.73 25.11 21.07
CA LYS A 21 -10.94 25.01 21.90
C LYS A 21 -12.20 24.89 21.05
N ARG A 22 -12.34 25.73 20.03
CA ARG A 22 -13.48 25.69 19.10
C ARG A 22 -13.55 24.36 18.35
N TYR A 23 -12.40 23.84 17.91
CA TYR A 23 -12.32 22.54 17.28
C TYR A 23 -12.80 21.43 18.22
N PHE A 24 -12.29 21.37 19.46
CA PHE A 24 -12.76 20.38 20.43
C PHE A 24 -14.25 20.54 20.78
N ASP A 25 -14.73 21.78 20.92
CA ASP A 25 -16.15 22.06 21.15
C ASP A 25 -17.01 21.57 19.95
N ALA A 26 -16.56 21.79 18.71
CA ALA A 26 -17.27 21.37 17.50
C ALA A 26 -17.31 19.84 17.34
N LEU A 27 -16.26 19.14 17.77
CA LEU A 27 -16.28 17.68 17.87
C LEU A 27 -17.21 17.15 18.97
N GLY A 28 -17.70 18.00 19.87
CA GLY A 28 -18.37 17.53 21.11
C GLY A 28 -17.42 16.77 22.03
N ALA A 29 -16.11 17.02 21.90
CA ALA A 29 -15.09 16.40 22.73
C ALA A 29 -15.04 17.10 24.08
N THR A 30 -14.63 16.37 25.12
CA THR A 30 -14.35 16.97 26.42
C THR A 30 -12.85 17.05 26.65
N TYR A 31 -12.41 18.14 27.26
CA TYR A 31 -10.98 18.45 27.37
C TYR A 31 -10.71 19.38 28.58
N ASP A 32 -9.47 19.37 29.06
CA ASP A 32 -9.03 20.38 30.03
C ASP A 32 -8.77 21.71 29.32
N ARG A 33 -9.35 22.80 29.84
CA ARG A 33 -9.14 24.15 29.33
C ARG A 33 -7.72 24.67 29.59
N LYS A 34 -6.96 24.01 30.46
CA LYS A 34 -5.55 24.27 30.74
C LYS A 34 -4.68 23.32 29.92
N PHE A 35 -3.81 23.89 29.09
CA PHE A 35 -2.87 23.13 28.28
C PHE A 35 -1.62 22.77 29.09
N ARG A 36 -1.14 21.54 28.93
CA ARG A 36 0.05 21.02 29.59
C ARG A 36 1.29 21.42 28.81
N ILE A 37 2.45 21.45 29.48
CA ILE A 37 3.76 21.57 28.85
C ILE A 37 4.48 20.25 29.08
N ASN A 38 4.96 19.64 28.01
CA ASN A 38 5.78 18.44 28.08
C ASN A 38 7.19 18.84 28.58
N PRO A 39 7.65 18.33 29.72
CA PRO A 39 8.92 18.74 30.31
C PRO A 39 10.14 18.32 29.48
N SER A 40 10.02 17.30 28.63
CA SER A 40 11.14 16.73 27.88
C SER A 40 11.49 17.50 26.61
N ASN A 41 10.49 18.13 25.98
CA ASN A 41 10.67 18.86 24.71
C ASN A 41 10.08 20.28 24.71
N ASN A 42 9.47 20.72 25.82
CA ASN A 42 8.83 22.03 25.98
C ASN A 42 7.64 22.28 25.00
N TYR A 43 7.04 21.20 24.48
CA TYR A 43 5.85 21.30 23.64
C TYR A 43 4.64 21.55 24.52
N ARG A 44 3.71 22.38 24.05
CA ARG A 44 2.37 22.46 24.64
C ARG A 44 1.52 21.32 24.10
N ILE A 45 0.68 20.78 24.99
CA ILE A 45 -0.22 19.67 24.70
C ILE A 45 -1.64 20.10 25.07
N ALA A 46 -2.54 19.98 24.10
CA ALA A 46 -3.98 20.02 24.31
C ALA A 46 -4.54 18.61 24.07
N GLU A 47 -5.11 18.02 25.12
CA GLU A 47 -5.69 16.67 25.09
C GLU A 47 -7.21 16.77 25.18
N ALA A 48 -7.90 16.06 24.30
CA ALA A 48 -9.34 15.92 24.30
C ALA A 48 -9.76 14.45 24.18
N TYR A 49 -10.88 14.11 24.80
CA TYR A 49 -11.54 12.82 24.66
C TYR A 49 -12.85 12.97 23.90
N LEU A 50 -13.05 12.12 22.90
CA LEU A 50 -14.26 12.03 22.10
C LEU A 50 -14.88 10.65 22.31
N ALA A 51 -16.17 10.63 22.65
CA ALA A 51 -16.93 9.42 22.95
C ALA A 51 -18.20 9.33 22.08
N ILE A 52 -18.05 9.59 20.78
CA ILE A 52 -19.13 9.51 19.79
C ILE A 52 -18.77 8.38 18.82
N ASP A 53 -19.50 7.27 18.91
CA ASP A 53 -19.31 5.99 18.19
C ASP A 53 -17.98 5.26 18.43
N TYR A 54 -16.94 6.02 18.75
CA TYR A 54 -15.58 5.60 19.00
C TYR A 54 -15.07 6.28 20.26
N GLU A 55 -14.29 5.55 21.06
CA GLU A 55 -13.51 6.13 22.15
C GLU A 55 -12.17 6.59 21.58
N LEU A 56 -12.01 7.91 21.47
CA LEU A 56 -10.82 8.57 20.92
C LEU A 56 -10.17 9.51 21.91
N THR A 57 -8.84 9.49 21.90
CA THR A 57 -8.01 10.54 22.51
C THR A 57 -7.33 11.31 21.39
N ILE A 58 -7.48 12.64 21.40
CA ILE A 58 -6.85 13.56 20.46
C ILE A 58 -5.87 14.43 21.23
N ASN A 59 -4.59 14.33 20.86
CA ASN A 59 -3.52 15.12 21.42
C ASN A 59 -2.96 16.07 20.36
N ILE A 60 -3.16 17.38 20.54
CA ILE A 60 -2.59 18.42 19.67
C ILE A 60 -1.35 18.98 20.35
N ASN A 61 -0.20 18.80 19.72
CA ASN A 61 1.09 19.23 20.23
C ASN A 61 1.68 20.35 19.37
N TRP A 62 2.28 21.37 19.98
CA TRP A 62 3.00 22.43 19.27
C TRP A 62 4.13 23.04 20.09
N GLU A 63 5.15 23.56 19.40
CA GLU A 63 6.26 24.25 20.03
C GLU A 63 5.88 25.63 20.57
N CYS A 64 6.49 26.03 21.69
CA CYS A 64 6.38 27.40 22.21
C CYS A 64 7.17 28.45 21.38
N SER A 65 7.94 28.01 20.37
CA SER A 65 8.79 28.81 19.49
C SER A 65 8.02 29.86 18.64
N PRO A 66 8.66 30.93 18.13
CA PRO A 66 8.04 31.86 17.17
C PRO A 66 7.48 31.16 15.91
N GLN A 67 6.60 31.89 15.20
CA GLN A 67 5.91 31.39 14.01
C GLN A 67 6.85 31.13 12.84
N PRO A 68 6.54 30.18 11.93
CA PRO A 68 5.34 29.31 11.93
C PRO A 68 5.44 28.14 12.92
N LYS A 69 4.29 27.66 13.39
CA LYS A 69 4.19 26.49 14.28
C LYS A 69 3.80 25.24 13.47
N LEU A 70 4.51 24.15 13.68
CA LEU A 70 4.06 22.81 13.30
C LEU A 70 3.09 22.30 14.36
N LEU A 71 1.90 21.88 13.95
CA LEU A 71 0.93 21.21 14.82
C LEU A 71 0.97 19.71 14.54
N ASN A 72 1.12 18.92 15.61
CA ASN A 72 1.08 17.45 15.55
C ASN A 72 -0.21 16.97 16.22
N PHE A 73 -1.07 16.32 15.45
CA PHE A 73 -2.29 15.68 15.95
C PHE A 73 -1.99 14.19 16.11
N ASP A 74 -1.81 13.76 17.36
CA ASP A 74 -1.69 12.36 17.73
C ASP A 74 -3.07 11.84 18.15
N ILE A 75 -3.55 10.81 17.47
CA ILE A 75 -4.89 10.26 17.69
C ILE A 75 -4.75 8.82 18.12
N GLU A 76 -5.42 8.47 19.22
CA GLU A 76 -5.46 7.11 19.74
C GLU A 76 -6.92 6.66 19.88
N SER A 77 -7.16 5.38 19.58
CA SER A 77 -8.44 4.73 19.79
C SER A 77 -8.24 3.33 20.33
N LEU A 78 -9.15 2.87 21.19
CA LEU A 78 -9.22 1.45 21.56
C LEU A 78 -9.73 0.57 20.40
N GLN A 79 -10.43 1.16 19.44
CA GLN A 79 -11.01 0.46 18.30
C GLN A 79 -10.13 0.62 17.04
N ASN A 80 -10.33 -0.27 16.07
CA ASN A 80 -9.74 -0.13 14.75
C ASN A 80 -10.68 0.70 13.87
N ILE A 81 -10.24 1.90 13.51
CA ILE A 81 -11.00 2.83 12.68
C ILE A 81 -10.27 2.96 11.34
N ASP A 82 -11.03 2.92 10.24
CA ASP A 82 -10.43 3.11 8.92
C ASP A 82 -9.96 4.57 8.73
N ILE A 83 -8.98 4.75 7.86
CA ILE A 83 -8.40 6.05 7.53
C ILE A 83 -9.47 6.98 6.96
N ASP A 84 -10.37 6.47 6.11
CA ASP A 84 -11.44 7.27 5.51
C ASP A 84 -12.42 7.76 6.59
N LYS A 85 -12.80 6.90 7.53
CA LYS A 85 -13.65 7.30 8.67
C LYS A 85 -12.95 8.31 9.58
N LEU A 86 -11.65 8.15 9.79
CA LEU A 86 -10.88 9.08 10.60
C LEU A 86 -10.79 10.45 9.93
N LYS A 87 -10.67 10.47 8.61
CA LYS A 87 -10.72 11.69 7.82
C LYS A 87 -12.05 12.41 8.03
N ASP A 88 -13.17 11.73 7.85
CA ASP A 88 -14.49 12.32 8.01
C ASP A 88 -14.72 12.85 9.45
N LEU A 89 -14.23 12.12 10.46
CA LEU A 89 -14.44 12.46 11.86
C LEU A 89 -13.53 13.59 12.38
N ILE A 90 -12.30 13.69 11.89
CA ILE A 90 -11.25 14.55 12.47
C ILE A 90 -10.74 15.56 11.45
N GLU A 91 -10.35 15.11 10.26
CA GLU A 91 -9.68 15.96 9.26
C GLU A 91 -10.61 17.05 8.76
N GLU A 92 -11.84 16.70 8.36
CA GLU A 92 -12.78 17.65 7.78
C GLU A 92 -13.15 18.76 8.77
N GLU A 93 -13.41 18.43 10.03
CA GLU A 93 -13.71 19.45 11.05
C GLU A 93 -12.47 20.27 11.42
N ALA A 94 -11.28 19.67 11.46
CA ALA A 94 -10.05 20.37 11.79
C ALA A 94 -9.71 21.46 10.75
N GLU A 95 -10.00 21.21 9.46
CA GLU A 95 -9.72 22.15 8.37
C GLU A 95 -10.53 23.45 8.46
N ASN A 96 -11.60 23.50 9.26
CA ASN A 96 -12.31 24.75 9.57
C ASN A 96 -11.49 25.72 10.44
N TYR A 97 -10.52 25.19 11.21
CA TYR A 97 -9.75 25.95 12.21
C TYR A 97 -8.25 26.01 11.90
N PHE A 98 -7.76 25.08 11.10
CA PHE A 98 -6.35 24.91 10.77
C PHE A 98 -6.14 24.83 9.24
N GLY A 99 -4.90 24.76 8.78
CA GLY A 99 -4.63 24.42 7.39
C GLY A 99 -4.85 22.93 7.14
N LYS A 100 -4.84 22.51 5.86
CA LYS A 100 -4.97 21.11 5.44
C LYS A 100 -4.11 20.17 6.29
N LEU A 101 -4.73 19.15 6.86
CA LEU A 101 -4.03 18.12 7.62
C LEU A 101 -3.36 17.12 6.67
N THR A 102 -2.17 16.67 7.03
CA THR A 102 -1.42 15.64 6.28
C THR A 102 -1.23 14.41 7.15
N LEU A 103 -1.88 13.30 6.80
CA LEU A 103 -1.68 12.02 7.46
C LEU A 103 -0.24 11.53 7.20
N VAL A 104 0.55 11.36 8.26
CA VAL A 104 1.93 10.85 8.17
C VAL A 104 2.08 9.46 8.80
N TYR A 105 1.17 9.07 9.68
CA TYR A 105 1.19 7.75 10.31
C TYR A 105 -0.21 7.18 10.51
N SER A 106 -0.39 5.89 10.20
CA SER A 106 -1.58 5.12 10.56
C SER A 106 -1.14 3.71 10.93
N SER A 107 -1.34 3.30 12.18
CA SER A 107 -1.06 1.94 12.65
C SER A 107 -1.95 0.89 11.96
N CYS A 108 -3.22 1.20 11.70
CA CYS A 108 -4.13 0.31 10.95
C CYS A 108 -3.68 0.21 9.49
N GLY A 109 -3.40 1.34 8.83
CA GLY A 109 -2.85 1.36 7.48
C GLY A 109 -1.55 0.57 7.36
N ARG A 110 -0.62 0.76 8.31
CA ARG A 110 0.62 -0.02 8.40
C ARG A 110 0.35 -1.51 8.54
N SER A 111 -0.55 -1.91 9.43
CA SER A 111 -0.88 -3.31 9.66
C SER A 111 -1.47 -3.96 8.40
N ARG A 112 -2.30 -3.24 7.65
CA ARG A 112 -2.84 -3.70 6.37
C ARG A 112 -1.78 -3.81 5.28
N ASN A 113 -0.88 -2.84 5.18
CA ASN A 113 0.25 -2.90 4.25
C ASN A 113 1.15 -4.12 4.52
N LEU A 114 1.41 -4.42 5.79
CA LEU A 114 2.17 -5.62 6.19
C LEU A 114 1.41 -6.90 5.85
N ALA A 115 0.11 -6.94 6.12
CA ALA A 115 -0.74 -8.08 5.80
C ALA A 115 -0.95 -8.30 4.30
N SER A 116 -0.80 -7.25 3.47
CA SER A 116 -0.99 -7.33 2.02
C SER A 116 0.24 -7.78 1.25
N PHE A 117 1.44 -7.57 1.81
CA PHE A 117 2.70 -7.86 1.14
C PHE A 117 2.83 -9.30 0.62
N PRO A 118 2.47 -10.35 1.39
CA PRO A 118 2.53 -11.72 0.89
C PRO A 118 1.65 -11.95 -0.35
N PHE A 119 0.46 -11.35 -0.40
CA PHE A 119 -0.43 -11.48 -1.55
C PHE A 119 0.18 -10.92 -2.83
N PHE A 120 0.84 -9.75 -2.76
CA PHE A 120 1.53 -9.18 -3.93
C PHE A 120 2.72 -10.03 -4.36
N PHE A 121 3.54 -10.45 -3.40
CA PHE A 121 4.72 -11.28 -3.67
C PHE A 121 4.34 -12.60 -4.36
N ASP A 122 3.38 -13.31 -3.78
CA ASP A 122 2.95 -14.59 -4.33
C ASP A 122 2.26 -14.40 -5.68
N LEU A 123 1.45 -13.35 -5.84
CA LEU A 123 0.75 -13.10 -7.09
C LEU A 123 1.73 -12.78 -8.24
N GLU A 124 2.74 -11.94 -8.01
CA GLU A 124 3.78 -11.70 -9.02
C GLU A 124 4.49 -13.01 -9.40
N ASN A 125 4.82 -13.85 -8.41
CA ASN A 125 5.51 -15.11 -8.67
C ASN A 125 4.66 -16.12 -9.45
N VAL A 126 3.37 -16.24 -9.13
CA VAL A 126 2.45 -17.11 -9.88
C VAL A 126 2.30 -16.62 -11.32
N ILE A 127 2.26 -15.31 -11.55
CA ILE A 127 2.22 -14.73 -12.90
C ILE A 127 3.53 -15.04 -13.66
N ARG A 128 4.70 -14.89 -13.02
CA ARG A 128 5.99 -15.26 -13.62
C ARG A 128 6.02 -16.74 -14.00
N GLU A 129 5.54 -17.61 -13.11
CA GLU A 129 5.50 -19.04 -13.36
C GLU A 129 4.56 -19.40 -14.53
N LEU A 130 3.39 -18.77 -14.61
CA LEU A 130 2.49 -18.92 -15.77
C LEU A 130 3.23 -18.56 -17.07
N ILE A 131 3.84 -17.37 -17.13
CA ILE A 131 4.57 -16.92 -18.31
C ILE A 131 5.65 -17.92 -18.69
N ILE A 132 6.49 -18.34 -17.74
CA ILE A 132 7.55 -19.32 -17.99
C ILE A 132 6.97 -20.61 -18.58
N LYS A 133 5.90 -21.16 -17.98
CA LYS A 133 5.28 -22.42 -18.43
C LYS A 133 4.75 -22.32 -19.86
N VAL A 134 3.97 -21.28 -20.12
CA VAL A 134 3.34 -21.04 -21.44
C VAL A 134 4.42 -20.83 -22.51
N MET A 135 5.40 -19.98 -22.22
CA MET A 135 6.44 -19.65 -23.18
C MET A 135 7.40 -20.81 -23.44
N ILE A 136 7.76 -21.61 -22.42
CA ILE A 136 8.54 -22.84 -22.63
C ILE A 136 7.76 -23.84 -23.48
N SER A 137 6.46 -24.02 -23.22
CA SER A 137 5.63 -24.96 -23.98
C SER A 137 5.53 -24.56 -25.45
N GLN A 138 5.48 -23.27 -25.75
CA GLN A 138 5.26 -22.77 -27.10
C GLN A 138 6.54 -22.54 -27.91
N TYR A 139 7.62 -22.06 -27.27
CA TYR A 139 8.87 -21.65 -27.96
C TYR A 139 10.12 -22.38 -27.44
N GLY A 140 9.99 -23.31 -26.50
CA GLY A 140 11.10 -24.06 -25.92
C GLY A 140 11.88 -23.28 -24.85
N THR A 141 12.97 -23.86 -24.32
CA THR A 141 13.72 -23.30 -23.19
C THR A 141 14.45 -22.00 -23.51
N GLN A 142 14.66 -21.69 -24.79
CA GLN A 142 15.30 -20.46 -25.28
C GLN A 142 14.26 -19.38 -25.63
N TRP A 143 13.03 -19.49 -25.12
CA TRP A 143 11.94 -18.57 -25.44
C TRP A 143 12.26 -17.12 -25.11
N TRP A 144 13.01 -16.84 -24.03
CA TRP A 144 13.33 -15.49 -23.61
C TRP A 144 14.03 -14.67 -24.71
N ASP A 145 14.92 -15.34 -25.45
CA ASP A 145 15.70 -14.71 -26.52
C ASP A 145 15.01 -14.80 -27.89
N ASN A 146 14.12 -15.78 -28.09
CA ASN A 146 13.63 -16.16 -29.43
C ASN A 146 12.12 -15.98 -29.67
N SER A 147 11.32 -15.65 -28.65
CA SER A 147 9.85 -15.59 -28.76
C SER A 147 9.28 -14.24 -29.22
N GLY A 148 10.14 -13.24 -29.43
CA GLY A 148 9.71 -11.90 -29.83
C GLY A 148 9.21 -11.04 -28.67
N ILE A 149 9.65 -11.26 -27.43
CA ILE A 149 9.37 -10.32 -26.32
C ILE A 149 9.96 -8.94 -26.66
N ASP A 150 9.28 -7.87 -26.23
CA ASP A 150 9.78 -6.50 -26.38
C ASP A 150 11.24 -6.39 -25.90
N THR A 151 12.13 -6.04 -26.82
CA THR A 151 13.57 -5.86 -26.56
C THR A 151 13.85 -4.86 -25.43
N ASN A 152 12.95 -3.90 -25.19
CA ASN A 152 13.06 -2.98 -24.06
C ASN A 152 12.85 -3.68 -22.71
N LEU A 153 11.89 -4.61 -22.63
CA LEU A 153 11.66 -5.42 -21.43
C LEU A 153 12.84 -6.35 -21.16
N VAL A 154 13.35 -7.02 -22.20
CA VAL A 154 14.54 -7.88 -22.11
C VAL A 154 15.74 -7.10 -21.60
N ARG A 155 16.01 -5.92 -22.20
CA ARG A 155 17.09 -5.03 -21.77
C ARG A 155 16.90 -4.54 -20.34
N LYS A 156 15.68 -4.15 -19.95
CA LYS A 156 15.36 -3.72 -18.58
C LYS A 156 15.68 -4.82 -17.56
N ALA A 157 15.19 -6.03 -17.80
CA ALA A 157 15.45 -7.19 -16.93
C ALA A 157 16.95 -7.49 -16.79
N ASN A 158 17.69 -7.54 -17.89
CA ASN A 158 19.13 -7.83 -17.88
C ASN A 158 19.94 -6.74 -17.16
N ASN A 159 19.55 -5.47 -17.31
CA ASN A 159 20.17 -4.36 -16.59
C ASN A 159 19.95 -4.50 -15.07
N TYR A 160 18.73 -4.82 -14.64
CA TYR A 160 18.46 -5.03 -13.22
C TYR A 160 19.18 -6.25 -12.65
N LYS A 161 19.24 -7.36 -13.40
CA LYS A 161 20.05 -8.52 -13.03
C LYS A 161 21.52 -8.16 -12.84
N THR A 162 22.10 -7.43 -13.78
CA THR A 162 23.51 -6.99 -13.71
C THR A 162 23.73 -6.05 -12.51
N ASN A 163 22.82 -5.12 -12.28
CA ASN A 163 22.90 -4.19 -11.15
C ASN A 163 22.79 -4.90 -9.80
N GLU A 164 21.97 -5.95 -9.68
CA GLU A 164 21.92 -6.76 -8.45
C GLU A 164 23.25 -7.48 -8.24
N THR A 165 23.81 -8.11 -9.28
CA THR A 165 25.08 -8.86 -9.15
C THR A 165 26.29 -8.02 -8.76
N THR A 166 26.25 -6.72 -9.04
CA THR A 166 27.31 -5.77 -8.70
C THR A 166 27.10 -5.11 -7.33
N ASN A 167 25.94 -5.30 -6.71
CA ASN A 167 25.61 -4.74 -5.41
C ASN A 167 25.98 -5.71 -4.28
N SER A 168 26.87 -5.29 -3.36
CA SER A 168 27.35 -6.12 -2.25
C SER A 168 26.33 -6.35 -1.12
N LEU A 169 25.14 -5.75 -1.20
CA LEU A 169 24.09 -5.90 -0.19
C LEU A 169 23.21 -7.14 -0.38
N HIS A 170 23.42 -7.91 -1.46
CA HIS A 170 22.56 -9.04 -1.82
C HIS A 170 23.39 -10.31 -2.09
N ASP A 171 22.81 -11.45 -1.74
CA ASP A 171 23.32 -12.74 -2.18
C ASP A 171 22.97 -12.94 -3.65
N ASN A 172 23.97 -13.29 -4.46
CA ASN A 172 23.80 -13.49 -5.90
C ASN A 172 23.19 -14.87 -6.18
N PHE A 173 21.87 -14.97 -6.15
CA PHE A 173 21.14 -16.13 -6.64
C PHE A 173 20.87 -15.99 -8.14
N GLU A 174 21.23 -17.01 -8.91
CA GLU A 174 20.94 -17.01 -10.33
C GLU A 174 19.44 -17.24 -10.58
N LEU A 175 18.73 -16.15 -10.87
CA LEU A 175 17.33 -16.18 -11.27
C LEU A 175 17.18 -15.93 -12.77
N HIS A 176 16.08 -16.44 -13.33
CA HIS A 176 15.67 -16.13 -14.69
C HIS A 176 15.38 -14.62 -14.82
N PRO A 177 15.74 -13.94 -15.93
CA PRO A 177 15.57 -12.49 -16.08
C PRO A 177 14.14 -11.96 -15.78
N ILE A 178 13.10 -12.77 -16.00
CA ILE A 178 11.71 -12.42 -15.66
C ILE A 178 11.49 -12.10 -14.16
N PHE A 179 12.33 -12.59 -13.25
CA PHE A 179 12.23 -12.28 -11.82
C PHE A 179 12.61 -10.83 -11.49
N TYR A 180 13.23 -10.12 -12.43
CA TYR A 180 13.59 -8.71 -12.31
C TYR A 180 12.50 -7.78 -12.86
N LEU A 181 11.40 -8.32 -13.36
CA LEU A 181 10.27 -7.57 -13.89
C LEU A 181 9.18 -7.39 -12.83
N ASP A 182 8.50 -6.24 -12.87
CA ASP A 182 7.37 -5.92 -11.97
C ASP A 182 6.01 -6.24 -12.62
N PHE A 183 4.91 -6.10 -11.88
CA PHE A 183 3.55 -6.31 -12.39
C PHE A 183 3.26 -5.61 -13.73
N LYS A 184 3.75 -4.38 -13.94
CA LYS A 184 3.49 -3.63 -15.18
C LYS A 184 4.16 -4.31 -16.36
N ASP A 185 5.39 -4.77 -16.17
CA ASP A 185 6.14 -5.46 -17.21
C ASP A 185 5.55 -6.86 -17.48
N LEU A 186 5.16 -7.59 -16.43
CA LEU A 186 4.54 -8.91 -16.57
C LEU A 186 3.19 -8.82 -17.29
N GLN A 187 2.39 -7.80 -16.98
CA GLN A 187 1.13 -7.53 -17.68
C GLN A 187 1.35 -7.36 -19.19
N LYS A 188 2.38 -6.61 -19.61
CA LYS A 188 2.71 -6.40 -21.03
C LYS A 188 3.11 -7.66 -21.78
N ILE A 189 3.68 -8.65 -21.09
CA ILE A 189 4.04 -9.94 -21.72
C ILE A 189 2.79 -10.77 -22.00
N ILE A 190 1.76 -10.61 -21.16
CA ILE A 190 0.54 -11.42 -21.19
C ILE A 190 -0.56 -10.76 -22.03
N ASP A 191 -0.67 -9.44 -21.99
CA ASP A 191 -1.71 -8.67 -22.68
C ASP A 191 -1.46 -8.63 -24.18
N ASP A 192 -2.35 -9.24 -24.97
CA ASP A 192 -2.29 -9.30 -26.43
C ASP A 192 -2.14 -7.94 -27.13
N GLU A 193 -2.74 -6.87 -26.58
CA GLU A 193 -2.62 -5.54 -27.16
C GLU A 193 -1.21 -4.96 -26.99
N ASP A 194 -0.54 -5.28 -25.88
CA ASP A 194 0.81 -4.84 -25.58
C ASP A 194 1.89 -5.84 -26.07
N ALA A 195 1.53 -7.12 -26.20
CA ALA A 195 2.36 -8.23 -26.63
C ALA A 195 2.44 -8.39 -28.15
N LYS A 196 2.27 -7.30 -28.93
CA LYS A 196 2.27 -7.30 -30.42
C LYS A 196 3.48 -7.97 -31.07
N HIS A 197 4.55 -8.17 -30.31
CA HIS A 197 5.80 -8.76 -30.75
C HIS A 197 5.86 -10.28 -30.55
N ILE A 198 4.98 -10.85 -29.70
CA ILE A 198 4.86 -12.29 -29.48
C ILE A 198 3.94 -12.89 -30.54
N THR A 199 4.49 -13.75 -31.39
CA THR A 199 3.72 -14.40 -32.47
C THR A 199 2.79 -15.47 -31.93
N ASN A 200 1.58 -15.65 -32.48
CA ASN A 200 0.60 -16.68 -32.08
C ASN A 200 -0.10 -16.50 -30.72
N LYS A 201 0.04 -15.34 -30.05
CA LYS A 201 -0.77 -14.95 -28.88
C LYS A 201 -0.98 -16.08 -27.85
N PRO A 202 0.10 -16.59 -27.25
CA PRO A 202 0.09 -17.86 -26.52
C PRO A 202 -0.75 -17.85 -25.24
N PHE A 203 -1.17 -16.67 -24.77
CA PHE A 203 -2.03 -16.51 -23.61
C PHE A 203 -3.51 -16.40 -23.96
N GLN A 204 -3.85 -16.13 -25.23
CA GLN A 204 -5.22 -15.91 -25.65
C GLN A 204 -6.09 -17.15 -25.38
N ASP A 205 -5.64 -18.34 -25.79
CA ASP A 205 -6.37 -19.59 -25.55
C ASP A 205 -6.60 -19.87 -24.06
N ILE A 206 -5.69 -19.41 -23.19
CA ILE A 206 -5.78 -19.59 -21.75
C ILE A 206 -6.83 -18.66 -21.14
N PHE A 207 -7.03 -17.47 -21.70
CA PHE A 207 -8.04 -16.51 -21.24
C PHE A 207 -9.41 -16.74 -21.86
N ASP A 208 -9.48 -17.09 -23.14
CA ASP A 208 -10.74 -17.33 -23.88
C ASP A 208 -11.50 -18.54 -23.30
N ASN A 209 -10.79 -19.54 -22.76
CA ASN A 209 -11.43 -20.68 -22.10
C ASN A 209 -12.07 -20.35 -20.74
N TYR A 210 -11.86 -19.14 -20.22
CA TYR A 210 -12.25 -18.74 -18.86
C TYR A 210 -13.00 -17.40 -18.85
N ASP A 211 -13.93 -17.24 -19.80
CA ASP A 211 -14.85 -16.11 -20.10
C ASP A 211 -15.45 -15.30 -18.91
N GLN A 212 -15.26 -15.70 -17.66
CA GLN A 212 -15.81 -15.06 -16.47
C GLN A 212 -14.81 -14.23 -15.65
N VAL A 213 -13.49 -14.33 -15.89
CA VAL A 213 -12.48 -13.58 -15.12
C VAL A 213 -11.63 -12.72 -16.05
N ASN A 214 -11.78 -11.39 -15.95
CA ASN A 214 -10.88 -10.44 -16.60
C ASN A 214 -9.50 -10.44 -15.92
N VAL A 215 -8.65 -11.43 -16.26
CA VAL A 215 -7.33 -11.63 -15.65
C VAL A 215 -6.45 -10.40 -15.80
N ILE A 216 -6.39 -9.81 -17.00
CA ILE A 216 -5.60 -8.60 -17.26
C ILE A 216 -6.05 -7.44 -16.38
N GLY A 217 -7.37 -7.21 -16.29
CA GLY A 217 -7.94 -6.20 -15.41
C GLY A 217 -7.58 -6.43 -13.95
N LYS A 218 -7.64 -7.67 -13.48
CA LYS A 218 -7.29 -8.04 -12.10
C LYS A 218 -5.80 -7.88 -11.78
N ILE A 219 -4.92 -8.18 -12.74
CA ILE A 219 -3.49 -7.88 -12.63
C ILE A 219 -3.26 -6.37 -12.55
N GLY A 220 -3.98 -5.58 -13.36
CA GLY A 220 -3.94 -4.12 -13.32
C GLY A 220 -4.38 -3.54 -11.97
N GLU A 221 -5.49 -4.03 -11.41
CA GLU A 221 -5.96 -3.66 -10.07
C GLU A 221 -4.92 -3.99 -8.98
N ALA A 222 -4.34 -5.21 -9.03
CA ALA A 222 -3.31 -5.63 -8.07
C ALA A 222 -2.06 -4.76 -8.17
N ARG A 223 -1.63 -4.41 -9.38
CA ARG A 223 -0.50 -3.50 -9.64
C ARG A 223 -0.73 -2.14 -8.98
N ASP A 224 -1.91 -1.57 -9.14
CA ASP A 224 -2.22 -0.24 -8.62
C ASP A 224 -2.23 -0.24 -7.08
N LEU A 225 -2.75 -1.30 -6.45
CA LEU A 225 -2.68 -1.51 -5.01
C LEU A 225 -1.23 -1.72 -4.51
N ARG A 226 -0.43 -2.53 -5.21
CA ARG A 226 1.00 -2.75 -4.90
C ARG A 226 1.79 -1.45 -4.96
N ASN A 227 1.54 -0.62 -5.98
CA ASN A 227 2.18 0.68 -6.12
C ASN A 227 1.88 1.62 -4.95
N ARG A 228 0.65 1.60 -4.41
CA ARG A 228 0.33 2.36 -3.18
C ARG A 228 1.25 1.95 -2.04
N VAL A 229 1.37 0.65 -1.76
CA VAL A 229 2.21 0.13 -0.67
C VAL A 229 3.68 0.50 -0.86
N MET A 230 4.21 0.34 -2.08
CA MET A 230 5.62 0.60 -2.40
C MET A 230 5.99 2.09 -2.34
N HIS A 231 5.01 2.97 -2.53
CA HIS A 231 5.18 4.42 -2.32
C HIS A 231 4.86 4.86 -0.89
N GLY A 232 4.77 3.93 0.07
CA GLY A 232 4.51 4.25 1.49
C GLY A 232 3.09 4.74 1.77
N LYS A 233 2.16 4.62 0.82
CA LYS A 233 0.75 4.97 1.04
C LYS A 233 0.04 3.83 1.75
N TYR A 234 -0.90 4.18 2.61
CA TYR A 234 -1.68 3.20 3.36
C TYR A 234 -2.83 2.62 2.51
N LEU A 235 -3.09 1.33 2.72
CA LEU A 235 -4.28 0.64 2.23
C LEU A 235 -5.46 0.83 3.21
N THR A 236 -6.65 0.98 2.65
CA THR A 236 -7.93 0.92 3.39
C THR A 236 -8.33 -0.55 3.63
N GLU A 237 -9.37 -0.80 4.42
CA GLU A 237 -9.89 -2.16 4.58
C GLU A 237 -10.38 -2.71 3.23
N GLU A 238 -11.11 -1.89 2.48
CA GLU A 238 -11.59 -2.25 1.15
C GLU A 238 -10.45 -2.66 0.23
N ASN A 239 -9.34 -1.91 0.21
CA ASN A 239 -8.17 -2.28 -0.57
C ASN A 239 -7.60 -3.67 -0.20
N LEU A 240 -7.54 -3.99 1.10
CA LEU A 240 -7.08 -5.30 1.57
C LEU A 240 -8.04 -6.42 1.17
N GLN A 241 -9.35 -6.18 1.21
CA GLN A 241 -10.34 -7.15 0.75
C GLN A 241 -10.26 -7.35 -0.77
N THR A 242 -10.07 -6.27 -1.53
CA THR A 242 -9.91 -6.32 -2.98
C THR A 242 -8.72 -7.20 -3.38
N ILE A 243 -7.53 -7.03 -2.78
CA ILE A 243 -6.38 -7.88 -3.11
C ILE A 243 -6.62 -9.35 -2.72
N ARG A 244 -7.33 -9.62 -1.62
CA ARG A 244 -7.71 -11.00 -1.24
C ARG A 244 -8.65 -11.63 -2.26
N VAL A 245 -9.65 -10.89 -2.74
CA VAL A 245 -10.57 -11.35 -3.78
C VAL A 245 -9.82 -11.60 -5.08
N ILE A 246 -8.95 -10.68 -5.50
CA ILE A 246 -8.11 -10.85 -6.69
C ILE A 246 -7.26 -12.11 -6.59
N CYS A 247 -6.52 -12.30 -5.49
CA CYS A 247 -5.71 -13.49 -5.28
C CYS A 247 -6.57 -14.76 -5.28
N GLY A 248 -7.72 -14.76 -4.61
CA GLY A 248 -8.63 -15.92 -4.60
C GLY A 248 -9.26 -16.24 -5.97
N GLN A 249 -9.47 -15.24 -6.83
CA GLN A 249 -9.93 -15.43 -8.21
C GLN A 249 -8.79 -15.97 -9.09
N LEU A 250 -7.62 -15.34 -9.02
CA LEU A 250 -6.46 -15.73 -9.82
C LEU A 250 -5.85 -17.06 -9.35
N HIS A 251 -5.96 -17.45 -8.09
CA HIS A 251 -5.53 -18.77 -7.61
C HIS A 251 -6.27 -19.89 -8.31
N ARG A 252 -7.61 -19.78 -8.30
CA ARG A 252 -8.50 -20.77 -8.93
C ARG A 252 -8.23 -20.91 -10.43
N PHE A 253 -7.71 -19.85 -11.04
CA PHE A 253 -7.40 -19.79 -12.46
C PHE A 253 -5.97 -20.28 -12.78
N LEU A 254 -4.95 -19.80 -12.06
CA LEU A 254 -3.53 -20.00 -12.37
C LEU A 254 -2.95 -21.27 -11.74
N VAL A 255 -3.53 -21.77 -10.65
CA VAL A 255 -2.94 -22.85 -9.85
C VAL A 255 -3.65 -24.17 -10.16
N GLN A 256 -3.05 -24.97 -11.05
CA GLN A 256 -3.52 -26.33 -11.37
C GLN A 256 -3.27 -27.33 -10.21
N ARG A 257 -3.99 -28.47 -10.20
CA ARG A 257 -3.74 -29.59 -9.26
C ARG A 257 -2.28 -30.03 -9.34
N GLY A 258 -1.56 -29.92 -8.21
CA GLY A 258 -0.14 -30.31 -8.08
C GLY A 258 0.83 -29.15 -7.81
N HIS A 259 0.36 -27.91 -7.82
CA HIS A 259 1.15 -26.77 -7.37
C HIS A 259 1.34 -26.75 -5.85
N VAL A 260 2.55 -26.39 -5.41
CA VAL A 260 2.90 -26.26 -3.99
C VAL A 260 2.53 -24.86 -3.47
N GLY A 261 1.44 -24.79 -2.71
CA GLY A 261 1.06 -23.67 -1.86
C GLY A 261 -0.25 -22.98 -2.26
N ASP A 262 -1.26 -23.06 -1.39
CA ASP A 262 -2.34 -22.08 -1.36
C ASP A 262 -1.73 -20.69 -1.05
N PHE A 263 -2.26 -19.60 -1.65
CA PHE A 263 -1.93 -18.23 -1.21
C PHE A 263 -2.19 -18.03 0.29
N TYR A 264 -3.11 -18.80 0.86
CA TYR A 264 -3.42 -18.79 2.29
C TYR A 264 -2.49 -19.68 3.14
N ASP A 265 -1.81 -20.67 2.56
CA ASP A 265 -0.87 -21.58 3.25
C ASP A 265 0.50 -20.93 3.51
N ARG A 266 0.80 -19.81 2.84
CA ARG A 266 2.06 -19.05 3.00
C ARG A 266 1.98 -17.99 4.10
N LYS A 267 0.97 -18.06 4.99
CA LYS A 267 1.03 -17.32 6.25
C LYS A 267 2.21 -17.84 7.06
N LEU A 268 3.23 -17.01 7.23
CA LEU A 268 4.22 -17.19 8.27
C LEU A 268 3.47 -17.28 9.61
N ILE A 269 3.23 -18.50 10.07
CA ILE A 269 2.85 -18.73 11.47
C ILE A 269 4.08 -18.31 12.26
N SER A 270 4.08 -17.07 12.75
CA SER A 270 5.00 -16.67 13.81
C SER A 270 4.68 -17.56 14.99
N LYS A 271 5.50 -18.59 15.22
CA LYS A 271 5.51 -19.28 16.50
C LYS A 271 5.88 -18.22 17.55
N GLN A 272 4.94 -17.97 18.46
CA GLN A 272 5.18 -17.20 19.68
C GLN A 272 6.25 -17.89 20.53
#